data_AF-A0A2A4JK48-F1
#
_entry.id   AF-A0A2A4JK48-F1
#
_cell.length_a   1.000
_cell.length_b   1.000
_cell.length_c   1.000
_cell.angle_alpha   90.00
_cell.angle_beta   90.00
_cell.angle_gamma   90.00
#
_symmetry.space_group_name_H-M   'P 1'
#
loop_
_entity.id
_entity.type
_entity.pdbx_description
1 polymer ?
#
loop_
_entity_poly.entity_id
_entity_poly.type
_entity_poly.pdbx_seq_one_letter_code
_entity_poly.pdbx_strand_id
1 'polypeptide(L)'
;MHRNCRMSMRQQIQMEVAASLQYLAMGAHFSRDVVNRPGFAKMFFDAASEEREHAMKLIEYLLMRGELTSDVTTLLQVRAPERKTWEGGVEALEHALRMETEVTKSIRNVIKSCEDDAEFNDYHLVDYLTGDFLEEQYKGQRDIAGKASTLKKLLDRHGALGEFIFDKKIIGIDI
;
A
#
# COMPACT_ATOMS: atom_id res chain seq x y z
N MET A 1 -21.72 -14.35 0.00
CA MET A 1 -20.91 -13.86 -1.13
C MET A 1 -20.61 -15.04 -2.06
N HIS A 2 -20.55 -14.87 -3.39
CA HIS A 2 -20.24 -16.01 -4.28
C HIS A 2 -18.75 -16.37 -4.25
N ARG A 3 -18.42 -17.62 -4.63
CA ARG A 3 -17.10 -18.22 -4.36
C ARG A 3 -15.95 -17.43 -4.98
N ASN A 4 -16.07 -17.02 -6.24
CA ASN A 4 -14.99 -16.33 -6.95
C ASN A 4 -14.68 -14.98 -6.30
N CYS A 5 -15.71 -14.16 -6.10
CA CYS A 5 -15.63 -12.88 -5.41
C CYS A 5 -15.00 -13.02 -4.00
N ARG A 6 -15.44 -14.00 -3.20
CA ARG A 6 -14.86 -14.26 -1.88
C ARG A 6 -13.39 -14.63 -1.93
N MET A 7 -12.99 -15.49 -2.88
CA MET A 7 -11.59 -15.88 -3.01
C MET A 7 -10.71 -14.72 -3.45
N SER A 8 -11.20 -13.85 -4.34
CA SER A 8 -10.51 -12.62 -4.73
C SER A 8 -10.33 -11.66 -3.53
N MET A 9 -11.36 -11.49 -2.69
CA MET A 9 -11.25 -10.72 -1.45
C MET A 9 -10.19 -11.29 -0.48
N ARG A 10 -10.18 -12.62 -0.29
CA ARG A 10 -9.17 -13.28 0.56
C ARG A 10 -7.75 -13.08 0.03
N GLN A 11 -7.58 -13.11 -1.29
CA GLN A 11 -6.28 -12.84 -1.91
C GLN A 11 -5.87 -11.37 -1.73
N GLN A 12 -6.82 -10.43 -1.85
CA GLN A 12 -6.56 -9.01 -1.62
C GLN A 12 -6.12 -8.75 -0.18
N ILE A 13 -6.76 -9.38 0.82
CA ILE A 13 -6.35 -9.30 2.23
C ILE A 13 -4.88 -9.72 2.41
N GLN A 14 -4.45 -10.80 1.77
CA GLN A 14 -3.04 -11.21 1.81
C GLN A 14 -2.12 -10.20 1.10
N MET A 15 -2.58 -9.56 0.03
CA MET A 15 -1.82 -8.53 -0.70
C MET A 15 -1.57 -7.30 0.17
N GLU A 16 -2.58 -6.80 0.88
CA GLU A 16 -2.43 -5.64 1.80
C GLU A 16 -1.48 -5.98 2.96
N VAL A 17 -1.58 -7.19 3.51
CA VAL A 17 -0.62 -7.64 4.54
C VAL A 17 0.80 -7.70 3.97
N ALA A 18 1.00 -8.18 2.74
CA ALA A 18 2.32 -8.19 2.13
C ALA A 18 2.86 -6.77 1.89
N ALA A 19 2.01 -5.84 1.44
CA ALA A 19 2.35 -4.43 1.27
C ALA A 19 2.76 -3.79 2.60
N SER A 20 2.00 -4.05 3.67
CA SER A 20 2.32 -3.57 5.03
C SER A 20 3.73 -3.99 5.48
N LEU A 21 4.11 -5.26 5.26
CA LEU A 21 5.43 -5.78 5.62
C LEU A 21 6.55 -5.17 4.76
N GLN A 22 6.27 -4.91 3.48
CA GLN A 22 7.22 -4.27 2.58
C GLN A 22 7.45 -2.80 2.96
N TYR A 23 6.42 -2.07 3.36
CA TYR A 23 6.55 -0.72 3.90
C TYR A 23 7.27 -0.68 5.26
N LEU A 24 7.05 -1.67 6.15
CA LEU A 24 7.84 -1.81 7.38
C LEU A 24 9.34 -1.94 7.07
N ALA A 25 9.71 -2.72 6.05
CA ALA A 25 11.12 -2.84 5.65
C ALA A 25 11.69 -1.53 5.07
N MET A 26 10.87 -0.75 4.35
CA MET A 26 11.26 0.58 3.88
C MET A 26 11.50 1.53 5.05
N GLY A 27 10.58 1.58 6.01
CA GLY A 27 10.74 2.37 7.24
C GLY A 27 12.03 2.00 7.98
N ALA A 28 12.24 0.71 8.23
CA ALA A 28 13.45 0.20 8.88
C ALA A 28 14.74 0.55 8.13
N HIS A 29 14.74 0.51 6.80
CA HIS A 29 15.89 0.90 5.99
C HIS A 29 16.27 2.36 6.19
N PHE A 30 15.31 3.28 6.14
CA PHE A 30 15.56 4.72 6.32
C PHE A 30 15.86 5.12 7.78
N SER A 31 15.51 4.26 8.75
CA SER A 31 15.89 4.42 10.16
C SER A 31 17.33 4.02 10.49
N ARG A 32 18.05 3.36 9.58
CA ARG A 32 19.46 3.00 9.81
C ARG A 32 20.29 4.26 10.02
N ASP A 33 21.22 4.22 10.97
CA ASP A 33 22.17 5.31 11.29
C ASP A 33 22.95 5.81 10.07
N VAL A 34 23.37 4.91 9.18
CA VAL A 34 24.09 5.23 7.93
C VAL A 34 23.22 5.79 6.81
N VAL A 35 21.88 5.73 6.93
CA VAL A 35 20.92 6.31 5.97
C VAL A 35 20.33 7.59 6.55
N ASN A 36 19.81 7.52 7.77
CA ASN A 36 19.29 8.60 8.61
C ASN A 36 18.38 9.58 7.86
N ARG A 37 17.23 9.05 7.41
CA ARG A 37 16.15 9.82 6.78
C ARG A 37 14.86 9.64 7.59
N PRO A 38 14.74 10.30 8.75
CA PRO A 38 13.62 10.11 9.65
C PRO A 38 12.26 10.48 9.05
N GLY A 39 12.20 11.41 8.09
CA GLY A 39 10.96 11.76 7.41
C GLY A 39 10.49 10.65 6.48
N PHE A 40 11.39 10.06 5.70
CA PHE A 40 11.09 8.85 4.93
C PHE A 40 10.71 7.68 5.82
N ALA A 41 11.46 7.47 6.91
CA ALA A 41 11.17 6.39 7.85
C ALA A 41 9.75 6.51 8.42
N LYS A 42 9.37 7.70 8.90
CA LYS A 42 8.03 7.97 9.41
C LYS A 42 6.97 7.72 8.34
N MET A 43 7.14 8.29 7.15
CA MET A 43 6.20 8.13 6.04
C MET A 43 5.94 6.66 5.71
N PHE A 44 6.98 5.83 5.64
CA PHE A 44 6.81 4.41 5.34
C PHE A 44 6.27 3.58 6.52
N PHE A 45 6.52 3.97 7.77
CA PHE A 45 5.85 3.35 8.92
C PHE A 45 4.37 3.72 9.00
N ASP A 46 4.01 4.95 8.66
CA ASP A 46 2.60 5.37 8.55
C ASP A 46 1.91 4.55 7.44
N ALA A 47 2.52 4.46 6.24
CA ALA A 47 1.99 3.65 5.14
C ALA A 47 1.85 2.15 5.49
N ALA A 48 2.83 1.58 6.21
CA ALA A 48 2.72 0.20 6.68
C ALA A 48 1.51 -0.02 7.59
N SER A 49 1.20 0.98 8.42
CA SER A 49 0.05 0.92 9.32
C SER A 49 -1.26 1.08 8.55
N GLU A 50 -1.29 1.97 7.55
CA GLU A 50 -2.43 2.17 6.63
C GLU A 50 -2.77 0.88 5.87
N GLU A 51 -1.78 0.18 5.30
CA GLU A 51 -2.03 -1.11 4.62
C GLU A 51 -2.53 -2.21 5.56
N ARG A 52 -2.11 -2.16 6.83
CA ARG A 52 -2.65 -3.08 7.84
C ARG A 52 -4.13 -2.77 8.11
N GLU A 53 -4.52 -1.50 8.15
CA GLU A 53 -5.92 -1.09 8.29
C GLU A 53 -6.73 -1.44 7.02
N HIS A 54 -6.16 -1.36 5.81
CA HIS A 54 -6.79 -1.87 4.59
C HIS A 54 -7.11 -3.36 4.69
N ALA A 55 -6.15 -4.17 5.15
CA ALA A 55 -6.38 -5.60 5.38
C ALA A 55 -7.52 -5.84 6.39
N MET A 56 -7.56 -5.06 7.48
CA MET A 56 -8.61 -5.15 8.50
C MET A 56 -9.99 -4.76 7.95
N LYS A 57 -10.10 -3.66 7.21
CA LYS A 57 -11.35 -3.22 6.53
C LYS A 57 -11.93 -4.34 5.65
N LEU A 58 -11.09 -5.02 4.87
CA LEU A 58 -11.54 -6.15 4.03
C LEU A 58 -11.98 -7.37 4.84
N ILE A 59 -11.29 -7.68 5.95
CA ILE A 59 -11.68 -8.75 6.88
C ILE A 59 -13.03 -8.43 7.52
N GLU A 60 -13.21 -7.20 8.01
CA GLU A 60 -14.47 -6.72 8.60
C GLU A 60 -15.60 -6.78 7.58
N TYR A 61 -15.35 -6.42 6.32
CA TYR A 61 -16.35 -6.55 5.26
C TYR A 61 -16.78 -8.02 5.05
N LEU A 62 -15.83 -8.97 5.02
CA LEU A 62 -16.17 -10.40 4.93
C LEU A 62 -17.00 -10.87 6.14
N LEU A 63 -16.64 -10.45 7.35
CA LEU A 63 -17.40 -10.76 8.58
C LEU A 63 -18.81 -10.17 8.55
N MET A 64 -18.97 -8.92 8.13
CA MET A 64 -20.27 -8.27 7.95
C MET A 64 -21.19 -9.07 7.02
N ARG A 65 -20.61 -9.73 6.01
CA ARG A 65 -21.34 -10.56 5.03
C ARG A 65 -21.55 -12.01 5.49
N GLY A 66 -21.19 -12.35 6.72
CA GLY A 66 -21.36 -13.69 7.31
C GLY A 66 -20.33 -14.72 6.84
N GLU A 67 -19.22 -14.28 6.23
CA GLU A 67 -18.11 -15.15 5.85
C GLU A 67 -17.12 -15.32 7.04
N LEU A 68 -16.06 -16.11 6.85
CA LEU A 68 -15.00 -16.36 7.85
C LEU A 68 -15.48 -17.07 9.15
N THR A 69 -16.58 -17.83 9.08
CA THR A 69 -17.00 -18.76 10.14
C THR A 69 -16.09 -19.99 10.25
N SER A 70 -15.30 -20.26 9.19
CA SER A 70 -14.23 -21.26 9.11
C SER A 70 -13.03 -20.70 8.32
N ASP A 71 -11.92 -21.45 8.27
CA ASP A 71 -10.77 -21.17 7.39
C ASP A 71 -10.09 -19.79 7.61
N VAL A 72 -10.20 -19.24 8.81
CA VAL A 72 -9.49 -18.01 9.21
C VAL A 72 -7.98 -18.25 9.30
N THR A 73 -7.57 -19.44 9.72
CA THR A 73 -6.15 -19.81 9.89
C THR A 73 -5.36 -19.84 8.58
N THR A 74 -6.04 -19.96 7.44
CA THR A 74 -5.43 -19.96 6.10
C THR A 74 -5.55 -18.62 5.39
N LEU A 75 -6.11 -17.60 6.05
CA LEU A 75 -6.35 -16.29 5.44
C LEU A 75 -5.07 -15.51 5.19
N LEU A 76 -4.09 -15.64 6.10
CA LEU A 76 -2.86 -14.85 6.09
C LEU A 76 -1.63 -15.72 6.29
N GLN A 77 -0.55 -15.34 5.60
CA GLN A 77 0.79 -15.82 5.81
C GLN A 77 1.75 -14.63 5.89
N VAL A 78 2.50 -14.57 6.99
CA VAL A 78 3.58 -13.59 7.14
C VAL A 78 4.83 -14.15 6.49
N ARG A 79 5.30 -13.49 5.43
CA ARG A 79 6.55 -13.80 4.73
C ARG A 79 7.48 -12.62 4.83
N ALA A 80 8.79 -12.86 4.77
CA ALA A 80 9.75 -11.77 4.70
C ALA A 80 9.49 -10.93 3.42
N PRO A 81 9.61 -9.60 3.50
CA PRO A 81 9.46 -8.74 2.34
C PRO A 81 10.56 -9.02 1.32
N GLU A 82 10.22 -8.90 0.04
CA GLU A 82 11.11 -9.23 -1.08
C GLU A 82 12.34 -8.34 -1.08
N ARG A 83 12.14 -7.03 -0.85
CA ARG A 83 13.19 -6.03 -0.91
C ARG A 83 13.48 -5.41 0.46
N LYS A 84 14.76 -5.25 0.77
CA LYS A 84 15.24 -4.80 2.11
C LYS A 84 16.12 -3.54 2.07
N THR A 85 16.55 -3.11 0.89
CA THR A 85 17.46 -1.97 0.72
C THR A 85 17.12 -1.14 -0.50
N TRP A 86 17.31 0.18 -0.40
CA TRP A 86 17.15 1.15 -1.46
C TRP A 86 18.37 2.07 -1.50
N GLU A 87 18.71 2.58 -2.68
CA GLU A 87 19.85 3.47 -2.89
C GLU A 87 19.59 4.88 -2.31
N GLY A 88 18.33 5.31 -2.31
CA GLY A 88 17.91 6.62 -1.80
C GLY A 88 16.39 6.80 -1.85
N GLY A 89 15.95 8.02 -1.53
CA GLY A 89 14.52 8.33 -1.42
C GLY A 89 13.75 8.17 -2.73
N VAL A 90 14.35 8.50 -3.88
CA VAL A 90 13.69 8.36 -5.20
C VAL A 90 13.38 6.91 -5.50
N GLU A 91 14.35 6.02 -5.33
CA GLU A 91 14.16 4.60 -5.64
C GLU A 91 13.08 3.98 -4.73
N ALA A 92 13.04 4.37 -3.45
CA ALA A 92 12.01 3.94 -2.54
C ALA A 92 10.62 4.46 -2.93
N LEU A 93 10.48 5.74 -3.31
CA LEU A 93 9.21 6.30 -3.79
C LEU A 93 8.74 5.65 -5.09
N GLU A 94 9.65 5.39 -6.04
CA GLU A 94 9.32 4.67 -7.27
C GLU A 94 8.92 3.22 -7.00
N HIS A 95 9.53 2.57 -5.99
CA HIS A 95 9.12 1.24 -5.54
C HIS A 95 7.72 1.26 -4.91
N ALA A 96 7.45 2.20 -4.01
CA ALA A 96 6.14 2.39 -3.40
C ALA A 96 5.07 2.62 -4.48
N LEU A 97 5.33 3.50 -5.45
CA LEU A 97 4.40 3.78 -6.54
C LEU A 97 4.08 2.52 -7.37
N ARG A 98 5.06 1.65 -7.62
CA ARG A 98 4.83 0.37 -8.31
C ARG A 98 3.96 -0.57 -7.47
N MET A 99 4.22 -0.66 -6.16
CA MET A 99 3.39 -1.44 -5.25
C MET A 99 1.93 -0.95 -5.29
N GLU A 100 1.71 0.35 -5.13
CA GLU A 100 0.37 0.95 -5.19
C GLU A 100 -0.34 0.70 -6.53
N THR A 101 0.42 0.70 -7.63
CA THR A 101 -0.12 0.41 -8.97
C THR A 101 -0.60 -1.04 -9.06
N GLU A 102 0.18 -1.99 -8.52
CA GLU A 102 -0.21 -3.40 -8.50
C GLU A 102 -1.40 -3.66 -7.56
N VAL A 103 -1.43 -3.03 -6.38
CA VAL A 103 -2.58 -3.11 -5.44
C VAL A 103 -3.85 -2.60 -6.11
N THR A 104 -3.78 -1.44 -6.77
CA THR A 104 -4.92 -0.85 -7.50
C THR A 104 -5.42 -1.76 -8.61
N LYS A 105 -4.49 -2.34 -9.38
CA LYS A 105 -4.84 -3.31 -10.42
C LYS A 105 -5.49 -4.56 -9.82
N SER A 106 -5.02 -5.03 -8.68
CA SER A 106 -5.62 -6.15 -7.96
C SER A 106 -7.03 -5.82 -7.49
N ILE A 107 -7.28 -4.67 -6.85
CA ILE A 107 -8.62 -4.21 -6.44
C ILE A 107 -9.57 -4.15 -7.64
N ARG A 108 -9.13 -3.61 -8.78
CA ARG A 108 -9.93 -3.60 -10.02
C ARG A 108 -10.28 -5.01 -10.50
N ASN A 109 -9.40 -5.99 -10.29
CA ASN A 109 -9.70 -7.39 -10.62
C ASN A 109 -10.67 -8.01 -9.62
N VAL A 110 -10.59 -7.68 -8.33
CA VAL A 110 -11.58 -8.09 -7.31
C VAL A 110 -12.96 -7.56 -7.69
N ILE A 111 -13.05 -6.27 -8.05
CA ILE A 111 -14.30 -5.64 -8.51
C ILE A 111 -14.90 -6.44 -9.68
N LYS A 112 -14.13 -6.72 -10.73
CA LYS A 112 -14.60 -7.52 -11.86
C LYS A 112 -15.07 -8.92 -11.44
N SER A 113 -14.29 -9.62 -10.59
CA SER A 113 -14.68 -10.94 -10.07
C SER A 113 -15.98 -10.92 -9.26
N CYS A 114 -16.36 -9.78 -8.70
CA CYS A 114 -17.56 -9.60 -7.90
C CYS A 114 -18.75 -9.03 -8.70
N GLU A 115 -18.49 -8.27 -9.77
CA GLU A 115 -19.50 -7.66 -10.63
C GLU A 115 -19.93 -8.60 -11.79
N ASP A 116 -18.95 -9.25 -12.44
CA ASP A 116 -19.14 -10.03 -13.67
C ASP A 116 -19.49 -11.51 -13.41
N ASP A 117 -19.75 -11.89 -12.16
CA ASP A 117 -20.16 -13.26 -11.82
C ASP A 117 -21.58 -13.52 -12.33
N ALA A 118 -21.70 -14.50 -13.23
CA ALA A 118 -22.95 -14.80 -13.93
C ALA A 118 -24.10 -15.24 -13.00
N GLU A 119 -23.78 -15.77 -11.82
CA GLU A 119 -24.78 -16.22 -10.85
C GLU A 119 -25.16 -15.14 -9.83
N PHE A 120 -24.25 -14.20 -9.55
CA PHE A 120 -24.47 -13.17 -8.54
C PHE A 120 -23.56 -11.95 -8.70
N ASN A 121 -24.13 -10.81 -9.09
CA ASN A 121 -23.44 -9.52 -9.04
C ASN A 121 -23.51 -8.91 -7.62
N ASP A 122 -22.36 -8.75 -6.96
CA ASP A 122 -22.24 -8.20 -5.60
C ASP A 122 -22.11 -6.66 -5.61
N TYR A 123 -23.20 -5.98 -6.00
CA TYR A 123 -23.24 -4.52 -6.16
C TYR A 123 -22.67 -3.73 -4.98
N HIS A 124 -22.97 -4.14 -3.75
CA HIS A 124 -22.51 -3.42 -2.55
C HIS A 124 -21.00 -3.56 -2.32
N LEU A 125 -20.42 -4.74 -2.61
CA LEU A 125 -18.96 -4.88 -2.52
C LEU A 125 -18.25 -4.11 -3.64
N VAL A 126 -18.82 -4.13 -4.84
CA VAL A 126 -18.29 -3.35 -5.98
C VAL A 126 -18.28 -1.86 -5.66
N ASP A 127 -19.39 -1.33 -5.12
CA ASP A 127 -19.49 0.06 -4.67
C ASP A 127 -18.45 0.36 -3.59
N TYR A 128 -18.36 -0.46 -2.54
CA TYR A 128 -17.40 -0.28 -1.46
C TYR A 128 -15.93 -0.25 -1.94
N LEU A 129 -15.53 -1.20 -2.77
CA LEU A 129 -14.16 -1.23 -3.32
C LEU A 129 -13.89 -0.04 -4.27
N THR A 130 -14.91 0.43 -4.98
CA THR A 130 -14.77 1.53 -5.93
C THR A 130 -14.74 2.88 -5.24
N GLY A 131 -15.63 3.12 -4.28
CA GLY A 131 -15.80 4.39 -3.58
C GLY A 131 -14.76 4.62 -2.49
N ASP A 132 -14.39 3.58 -1.74
CA ASP A 132 -13.44 3.70 -0.64
C ASP A 132 -12.01 3.38 -1.13
N PHE A 133 -11.78 2.14 -1.59
CA PHE A 133 -10.42 1.66 -1.85
C PHE A 133 -9.81 2.31 -3.08
N LEU A 134 -10.50 2.34 -4.23
CA LEU A 134 -9.92 2.97 -5.43
C LEU A 134 -9.70 4.48 -5.26
N GLU A 135 -10.54 5.16 -4.48
CA GLU A 135 -10.35 6.58 -4.16
C GLU A 135 -9.06 6.80 -3.35
N GLU A 136 -8.83 6.00 -2.30
CA GLU A 136 -7.59 6.00 -1.50
C GLU A 136 -6.37 5.69 -2.39
N GLN A 137 -6.45 4.66 -3.24
CA GLN A 137 -5.38 4.28 -4.15
C GLN A 137 -4.98 5.40 -5.12
N TYR A 138 -5.94 6.05 -5.78
CA TYR A 138 -5.61 7.10 -6.77
C TYR A 138 -5.02 8.35 -6.12
N LYS A 139 -5.48 8.72 -4.92
CA LYS A 139 -4.89 9.80 -4.13
C LYS A 139 -3.45 9.46 -3.72
N GLY A 140 -3.23 8.25 -3.19
CA GLY A 140 -1.92 7.77 -2.78
C GLY A 140 -0.91 7.75 -3.92
N GLN A 141 -1.29 7.16 -5.07
CA GLN A 141 -0.45 7.16 -6.27
C GLN A 141 -0.07 8.56 -6.73
N ARG A 142 -1.05 9.49 -6.77
CA ARG A 142 -0.78 10.87 -7.19
C ARG A 142 0.19 11.56 -6.25
N ASP A 143 0.04 11.35 -4.95
CA ASP A 143 0.93 11.91 -3.94
C ASP A 143 2.36 11.38 -4.08
N ILE A 144 2.54 10.05 -4.12
CA ILE A 144 3.85 9.39 -4.25
C ILE A 144 4.54 9.81 -5.57
N ALA A 145 3.81 9.83 -6.69
CA ALA A 145 4.36 10.27 -7.98
C ALA A 145 4.82 11.74 -7.95
N GLY A 146 4.08 12.60 -7.25
CA GLY A 146 4.45 14.00 -7.03
C GLY A 146 5.72 14.14 -6.20
N LYS A 147 5.82 13.38 -5.10
CA LYS A 147 7.01 13.30 -4.25
C LYS A 147 8.23 12.83 -5.02
N ALA A 148 8.12 11.73 -5.77
CA ALA A 148 9.20 11.16 -6.57
C ALA A 148 9.71 12.17 -7.61
N SER A 149 8.80 12.80 -8.35
CA SER A 149 9.13 13.82 -9.36
C SER A 149 9.84 15.03 -8.75
N THR A 150 9.41 15.47 -7.57
CA THR A 150 10.00 16.62 -6.87
C THR A 150 11.40 16.29 -6.35
N LEU A 151 11.55 15.16 -5.66
CA LEU A 151 12.84 14.76 -5.13
C LEU A 151 13.85 14.51 -6.25
N LYS A 152 13.44 13.88 -7.36
CA LYS A 152 14.31 13.66 -8.51
C LYS A 152 14.91 14.97 -9.05
N LYS A 153 14.08 16.00 -9.23
CA LYS A 153 14.54 17.35 -9.64
C LYS A 153 15.49 17.99 -8.63
N LEU A 154 15.28 17.76 -7.33
CA LEU A 154 16.17 18.26 -6.28
C LEU A 154 17.52 17.53 -6.30
N LEU A 155 17.53 16.21 -6.50
CA LEU A 155 18.76 15.43 -6.62
C LEU A 155 19.59 15.87 -7.82
N ASP A 156 18.96 16.10 -8.98
CA ASP A 156 19.66 16.50 -10.22
C ASP A 156 20.43 17.82 -10.04
N ARG A 157 19.96 18.72 -9.18
CA ARG A 157 20.56 20.06 -8.96
C ARG A 157 21.40 20.16 -7.70
N HIS A 158 21.05 19.41 -6.66
CA HIS A 158 21.54 19.62 -5.30
C HIS A 158 22.03 18.34 -4.61
N GLY A 159 21.98 17.19 -5.28
CA GLY A 159 22.47 15.90 -4.77
C GLY A 159 21.95 15.60 -3.36
N ALA A 160 22.85 15.15 -2.48
CA ALA A 160 22.52 14.76 -1.11
C ALA A 160 21.81 15.85 -0.28
N LEU A 161 22.09 17.14 -0.53
CA LEU A 161 21.42 18.24 0.16
C LEU A 161 19.92 18.29 -0.21
N GLY A 162 19.59 18.00 -1.48
CA GLY A 162 18.21 17.96 -1.94
C GLY A 162 17.38 16.91 -1.21
N GLU A 163 17.93 15.71 -1.02
CA GLU A 163 17.25 14.65 -0.27
C GLU A 163 17.14 14.96 1.21
N PHE A 164 18.17 15.55 1.82
CA PHE A 164 18.12 15.97 3.22
C PHE A 164 17.02 17.00 3.48
N ILE A 165 16.93 18.04 2.65
CA ILE A 165 15.88 19.07 2.78
C ILE A 165 14.50 18.44 2.57
N PHE A 166 14.35 17.60 1.55
CA PHE A 166 13.09 16.92 1.26
C PHE A 166 12.63 16.05 2.44
N ASP A 167 13.53 15.25 3.02
CA ASP A 167 13.27 14.42 4.19
C ASP A 167 12.73 15.23 5.37
N LYS A 168 13.33 16.39 5.65
CA LYS A 168 12.89 17.27 6.75
C LYS A 168 11.54 17.91 6.46
N LYS A 169 11.26 18.26 5.20
CA LYS A 169 9.95 18.78 4.78
C LYS A 169 8.83 17.76 4.94
N ILE A 170 9.08 16.46 4.76
CA ILE A 170 8.06 15.40 4.98
C ILE A 170 7.48 15.47 6.41
N ILE A 171 8.32 15.81 7.39
CA ILE A 171 7.93 15.91 8.81
C ILE A 171 7.64 17.35 9.26
N GLY A 172 7.41 18.26 8.31
CA GLY A 172 7.03 19.64 8.61
C GLY A 172 8.14 20.51 9.19
N ILE A 173 9.41 20.15 8.98
CA ILE A 173 10.56 20.97 9.38
C ILE A 173 10.97 21.84 8.19
N ASP A 174 10.86 23.16 8.38
CA ASP A 174 11.39 24.16 7.46
C ASP A 174 12.86 24.45 7.77
N ILE A 175 13.72 24.34 6.76
CA ILE A 175 15.16 24.64 6.79
C ILE A 175 15.43 25.81 5.85
#